data_AF-A0A2U3QL55-F1
#
_entry.id   AF-A0A2U3QL55-F1
#
_cell.length_a   1.000
_cell.length_b   1.000
_cell.length_c   1.000
_cell.angle_alpha   90.00
_cell.angle_beta   90.00
_cell.angle_gamma   90.00
#
_symmetry.space_group_name_H-M   'P 1'
#
loop_
_entity.id
_entity.type
_entity.pdbx_description
1 polymer ?
#
loop_
_entity_poly.entity_id
_entity_poly.type
_entity_poly.pdbx_seq_one_letter_code
_entity_poly.pdbx_strand_id
1 'polypeptide(L)'
;MEDRRRAKKFLLFGAILGALSSLAISMLMDVQFADALKGTWRDAIAKDLNTFLSLGVNSHSIIVYIVFLFVLGILMAFGAFLGFIFFFFLYKFFSFLSSD
;
A
#
# COMPACT_ATOMS: atom_id res chain seq x y z
N MET A 1 31.11 4.61 9.47
CA MET A 1 29.80 4.42 10.15
C MET A 1 28.71 5.38 9.65
N GLU A 2 29.09 6.55 9.12
CA GLU A 2 28.14 7.58 8.66
C GLU A 2 27.36 7.16 7.40
N ASP A 3 28.01 6.52 6.42
CA ASP A 3 27.34 6.05 5.19
C ASP A 3 26.24 5.02 5.44
N ARG A 4 26.47 4.10 6.39
CA ARG A 4 25.45 3.12 6.79
C ARG A 4 24.23 3.80 7.40
N ARG A 5 24.41 4.90 8.14
CA ARG A 5 23.30 5.67 8.70
C ARG A 5 22.55 6.44 7.62
N ARG A 6 23.26 7.02 6.65
CA ARG A 6 22.66 7.70 5.49
C ARG A 6 21.85 6.74 4.62
N ALA A 7 22.41 5.57 4.30
CA ALA A 7 21.72 4.52 3.56
C ALA A 7 20.42 4.08 4.26
N LYS A 8 20.47 3.79 5.56
CA LYS A 8 19.28 3.40 6.34
C LYS A 8 18.18 4.46 6.29
N LYS A 9 18.53 5.74 6.46
CA LYS A 9 17.56 6.84 6.38
C LYS A 9 16.93 6.95 4.98
N PHE A 10 17.73 6.82 3.93
CA PHE A 10 17.28 6.89 2.54
C PHE A 10 16.33 5.73 2.18
N LEU A 11 16.68 4.51 2.60
CA LEU A 11 15.84 3.34 2.42
C LEU A 11 14.53 3.43 3.21
N LEU A 12 14.58 3.91 4.46
CA LEU A 12 13.40 4.14 5.27
C LEU A 12 12.48 5.19 4.63
N PHE A 13 13.05 6.25 4.08
CA PHE A 13 12.30 7.26 3.34
C PHE A 13 11.60 6.66 2.12
N GLY A 14 12.30 5.83 1.35
CA GLY A 14 11.70 5.08 0.24
C GLY A 14 10.55 4.19 0.67
N ALA A 15 10.69 3.48 1.79
CA ALA A 15 9.63 2.66 2.35
C ALA A 15 8.40 3.48 2.79
N ILE A 16 8.61 4.61 3.47
CA ILE A 16 7.50 5.48 3.91
C ILE A 16 6.78 6.06 2.69
N LEU A 17 7.51 6.58 1.70
CA LEU A 17 6.90 7.09 0.47
C LEU A 17 6.13 6.00 -0.26
N GLY A 18 6.71 4.80 -0.42
CA GLY A 18 6.04 3.68 -1.07
C GLY A 18 4.73 3.28 -0.38
N ALA A 19 4.71 3.22 0.97
CA ALA A 19 3.49 2.96 1.72
C ALA A 19 2.42 4.03 1.49
N LEU A 20 2.80 5.31 1.61
CA LEU A 20 1.87 6.43 1.45
C LEU A 20 1.33 6.52 0.02
N SER A 21 2.17 6.32 -0.99
CA SER A 21 1.75 6.30 -2.39
C SER A 21 0.79 5.14 -2.68
N SER A 22 1.08 3.94 -2.18
CA SER A 22 0.20 2.78 -2.32
C SER A 22 -1.18 3.04 -1.69
N LEU A 23 -1.20 3.59 -0.47
CA LEU A 23 -2.44 3.96 0.22
C LEU A 23 -3.21 5.03 -0.55
N ALA A 24 -2.52 6.09 -0.98
CA ALA A 24 -3.12 7.20 -1.73
C ALA A 24 -3.75 6.70 -3.03
N ILE A 25 -3.04 5.91 -3.82
CA ILE A 25 -3.56 5.33 -5.07
C ILE A 25 -4.75 4.42 -4.80
N SER A 26 -4.68 3.59 -3.75
CA SER A 26 -5.79 2.68 -3.38
C SER A 26 -7.06 3.44 -3.01
N MET A 27 -6.93 4.54 -2.26
CA MET A 27 -8.05 5.41 -1.91
C MET A 27 -8.55 6.22 -3.12
N LEU A 28 -7.66 6.65 -4.01
CA LEU A 28 -8.06 7.31 -5.26
C LEU A 28 -8.87 6.38 -6.16
N MET A 29 -8.48 5.11 -6.27
CA MET A 29 -9.27 4.09 -6.97
C MET A 29 -10.67 3.94 -6.36
N ASP A 30 -10.77 3.97 -5.02
CA ASP A 30 -12.04 3.84 -4.32
C ASP A 30 -12.96 5.06 -4.47
N VAL A 31 -12.39 6.27 -4.48
CA VAL A 31 -13.18 7.51 -4.47
C VAL A 31 -13.46 8.05 -5.87
N GLN A 32 -12.47 8.02 -6.76
CA GLN A 32 -12.57 8.65 -8.08
C GLN A 32 -12.92 7.65 -9.19
N PHE A 33 -12.57 6.38 -9.01
CA PHE A 33 -12.73 5.36 -10.04
C PHE A 33 -13.77 4.30 -9.69
N ALA A 34 -14.51 4.43 -8.58
CA ALA A 34 -15.53 3.46 -8.18
C ALA A 34 -16.56 3.18 -9.30
N ASP A 35 -17.04 4.23 -9.97
CA ASP A 35 -18.03 4.06 -11.05
C ASP A 35 -17.47 3.24 -12.23
N ALA A 36 -16.20 3.49 -12.60
CA ALA A 36 -15.52 2.75 -13.65
C ALA A 36 -15.17 1.31 -13.23
N LEU A 37 -14.88 1.11 -11.94
CA LEU A 37 -14.49 -0.17 -11.34
C LEU A 37 -15.69 -0.97 -10.78
N LYS A 38 -16.92 -0.52 -11.02
CA LYS A 38 -18.19 -1.16 -10.61
C LYS A 38 -18.38 -1.26 -9.08
N GLY A 39 -17.92 -0.27 -8.35
CA GLY A 39 -18.14 -0.12 -6.91
C GLY A 39 -16.85 0.15 -6.13
N THR A 40 -16.99 0.18 -4.81
CA THR A 40 -15.88 0.40 -3.86
C THR A 40 -15.27 -0.93 -3.39
N TRP A 41 -14.09 -0.85 -2.80
CA TRP A 41 -13.46 -1.96 -2.08
C TRP A 41 -14.38 -2.55 -1.01
N ARG A 42 -15.14 -1.69 -0.30
CA ARG A 42 -16.07 -2.15 0.74
C ARG A 42 -17.25 -2.93 0.15
N ASP A 43 -17.73 -2.56 -1.04
CA ASP A 43 -18.78 -3.31 -1.73
C ASP A 43 -18.29 -4.70 -2.15
N ALA A 44 -17.06 -4.77 -2.69
CA ALA A 44 -16.42 -6.04 -3.04
C ALA A 44 -16.25 -6.93 -1.80
N ILE A 45 -15.73 -6.39 -0.69
CA ILE A 45 -15.56 -7.12 0.56
C ILE A 45 -16.91 -7.62 1.10
N ALA A 46 -17.95 -6.79 1.12
CA ALA A 46 -19.26 -7.21 1.58
C ALA A 46 -19.83 -8.36 0.72
N LYS A 47 -19.67 -8.27 -0.60
CA LYS A 47 -20.06 -9.33 -1.54
C LYS A 47 -19.29 -10.62 -1.28
N ASP A 48 -17.98 -10.56 -1.07
CA ASP A 48 -17.15 -11.74 -0.81
C ASP A 48 -17.50 -12.39 0.52
N LEU A 49 -17.69 -11.61 1.60
CA LEU A 49 -18.10 -12.13 2.90
C LEU A 49 -19.47 -12.82 2.83
N ASN A 50 -20.41 -12.27 2.06
CA ASN A 50 -21.71 -12.91 1.86
C ASN A 50 -21.59 -14.18 1.01
N THR A 51 -20.73 -14.18 0.00
CA THR A 51 -20.55 -15.33 -0.91
C THR A 51 -19.87 -16.49 -0.22
N PHE A 52 -18.79 -16.25 0.53
CA PHE A 52 -17.98 -17.30 1.13
C PHE A 52 -18.43 -17.69 2.54
N LEU A 53 -18.99 -16.75 3.31
CA LEU A 53 -19.31 -16.95 4.72
C LEU A 53 -20.80 -16.77 5.04
N SER A 54 -21.63 -16.39 4.06
CA SER A 54 -23.10 -16.21 4.23
C SER A 54 -23.49 -15.29 5.40
N LEU A 55 -22.69 -14.24 5.66
CA LEU A 55 -22.82 -13.42 6.86
C LEU A 55 -23.95 -12.38 6.81
N GLY A 56 -24.59 -12.15 5.65
CA GLY A 56 -25.67 -11.17 5.49
C GLY A 56 -25.24 -9.71 5.76
N VAL A 57 -23.98 -9.38 5.49
CA VAL A 57 -23.39 -8.06 5.77
C VAL A 57 -23.55 -7.10 4.59
N ASN A 58 -23.48 -5.81 4.86
CA ASN A 58 -23.45 -4.75 3.84
C ASN A 58 -22.15 -3.93 3.94
N SER A 59 -21.90 -3.05 2.98
CA SER A 59 -20.67 -2.24 2.89
C SER A 59 -20.41 -1.31 4.07
N HIS A 60 -21.41 -1.09 4.93
CA HIS A 60 -21.34 -0.25 6.13
C HIS A 60 -21.20 -1.07 7.41
N SER A 61 -21.14 -2.40 7.32
CA SER A 61 -21.00 -3.30 8.47
C SER A 61 -19.60 -3.21 9.07
N ILE A 62 -19.49 -3.26 10.40
CA ILE A 62 -18.20 -3.12 11.10
C ILE A 62 -17.14 -4.13 10.64
N ILE A 63 -17.56 -5.37 10.36
CA ILE A 63 -16.68 -6.43 9.87
C ILE A 63 -16.08 -6.09 8.50
N VAL A 64 -16.83 -5.41 7.63
CA VAL A 64 -16.34 -4.95 6.32
C VAL A 64 -15.27 -3.89 6.50
N TYR A 65 -15.45 -2.95 7.44
CA TYR A 65 -14.41 -1.96 7.75
C TYR A 65 -13.13 -2.58 8.31
N ILE A 66 -13.24 -3.59 9.17
CA ILE A 66 -12.09 -4.30 9.73
C ILE A 66 -11.30 -4.99 8.59
N VAL A 67 -11.99 -5.72 7.72
CA VAL A 67 -11.36 -6.38 6.57
C VAL A 67 -10.76 -5.34 5.61
N PHE A 68 -11.46 -4.23 5.37
CA PHE A 68 -10.96 -3.16 4.51
C PHE A 68 -9.67 -2.54 5.05
N LEU A 69 -9.62 -2.19 6.35
CA LEU A 69 -8.40 -1.68 6.98
C LEU A 69 -7.26 -2.70 6.95
N PHE A 70 -7.57 -3.99 7.09
CA PHE A 70 -6.60 -5.06 6.95
C PHE A 70 -6.01 -5.12 5.52
N VAL A 71 -6.85 -5.05 4.49
CA VAL A 71 -6.42 -5.01 3.08
C VAL A 71 -5.56 -3.77 2.82
N LEU A 72 -5.97 -2.59 3.30
CA LEU A 72 -5.17 -1.36 3.19
C LEU A 72 -3.81 -1.51 3.89
N GLY A 73 -3.76 -2.16 5.05
CA GLY A 73 -2.52 -2.46 5.76
C GLY A 73 -1.56 -3.34 4.94
N ILE A 74 -2.08 -4.37 4.26
CA ILE A 74 -1.29 -5.20 3.34
C ILE A 74 -0.77 -4.36 2.17
N LEU A 75 -1.62 -3.53 1.56
CA LEU A 75 -1.22 -2.66 0.44
C LEU A 75 -0.17 -1.63 0.86
N MET A 76 -0.27 -1.08 2.07
CA MET A 76 0.76 -0.21 2.63
C MET A 76 2.09 -0.95 2.82
N ALA A 77 2.07 -2.16 3.38
CA ALA A 77 3.27 -2.97 3.56
C ALA A 77 3.93 -3.33 2.22
N PHE A 78 3.12 -3.70 1.22
CA PHE A 78 3.59 -3.99 -0.13
C PHE A 78 4.18 -2.75 -0.80
N GLY A 79 3.49 -1.60 -0.70
CA GLY A 79 4.00 -0.31 -1.18
C GLY A 79 5.33 0.07 -0.54
N ALA A 80 5.45 -0.10 0.78
CA ALA A 80 6.70 0.15 1.50
C ALA A 80 7.84 -0.76 1.02
N PHE A 81 7.54 -2.04 0.79
CA PHE A 81 8.52 -2.98 0.28
C PHE A 81 9.03 -2.60 -1.12
N LEU A 82 8.12 -2.22 -2.03
CA LEU A 82 8.51 -1.75 -3.37
C LEU A 82 9.30 -0.44 -3.31
N GLY A 83 8.87 0.51 -2.48
CA GLY A 83 9.57 1.77 -2.27
C GLY A 83 10.98 1.57 -1.70
N PHE A 84 11.13 0.64 -0.74
CA PHE A 84 12.44 0.22 -0.22
C PHE A 84 13.34 -0.33 -1.33
N ILE A 85 12.83 -1.27 -2.14
CA ILE A 85 13.59 -1.87 -3.25
C ILE A 85 14.04 -0.80 -4.25
N PHE A 86 13.12 0.08 -4.66
CA PHE A 86 13.43 1.15 -5.61
C PHE A 86 14.53 2.08 -5.08
N PHE A 87 14.40 2.56 -3.84
CA PHE A 87 15.41 3.43 -3.22
C PHE A 87 16.72 2.71 -2.94
N PHE A 88 16.71 1.39 -2.73
CA PHE A 88 17.91 0.57 -2.65
C PHE A 88 18.70 0.58 -3.95
N PHE A 89 18.03 0.37 -5.07
CA PHE A 89 18.68 0.44 -6.39
C PHE A 89 19.18 1.85 -6.69
N LEU A 90 18.41 2.89 -6.38
CA LEU A 90 18.87 4.27 -6.52
C LEU A 90 20.11 4.56 -5.68
N TYR A 91 20.10 4.18 -4.40
CA TYR A 91 21.26 4.37 -3.53
C TYR A 91 22.49 3.64 -4.07
N LYS A 92 22.33 2.40 -4.52
CA LYS A 92 23.42 1.62 -5.14
C LYS A 92 23.96 2.27 -6.40
N PHE A 93 23.08 2.75 -7.28
CA PHE A 93 23.45 3.41 -8.52
C PHE A 93 24.25 4.70 -8.26
N PHE A 94 23.76 5.58 -7.40
CA PHE A 94 24.46 6.83 -7.08
C PHE A 94 25.76 6.60 -6.30
N SER A 95 25.79 5.63 -5.39
CA SER A 95 27.02 5.25 -4.70
C SER A 95 28.08 4.69 -5.63
N PHE A 96 27.67 4.00 -6.71
CA PHE A 96 28.59 3.53 -7.75
C PHE A 96 29.15 4.72 -8.55
N LEU A 97 28.30 5.65 -8.96
CA LEU A 97 28.71 6.84 -9.72
C LEU A 97 29.62 7.80 -8.94
N SER A 98 29.45 7.90 -7.62
CA SER A 98 30.30 8.79 -6.79
C SER A 98 31.59 8.12 -6.32
N SER A 99 31.89 6.90 -6.79
CA SER A 99 33.07 6.13 -6.37
C SER A 99 34.31 6.39 -7.22
N ASP A 100 34.26 7.36 -8.14
CA ASP A 100 35.40 8.00 -8.82
C ASP A 100 35.79 9.31 -8.11
#